data_AF-A0A8T4JH13-F1
#
_entry.id   AF-A0A8T4JH13-F1
#
_cell.length_a   1.000
_cell.length_b   1.000
_cell.length_c   1.000
_cell.angle_alpha   90.00
_cell.angle_beta   90.00
_cell.angle_gamma   90.00
#
_symmetry.space_group_name_H-M   'P 1'
#
loop_
_entity.id
_entity.type
_entity.pdbx_description
1 polymer ?
#
loop_
_entity_poly.entity_id
_entity_poly.type
_entity_poly.pdbx_seq_one_letter_code
_entity_poly.pdbx_strand_id
1 'polypeptide(L)'
;KNELCINTNCPEKKKLEAQQEQFAEAAGEGKKCPNCEAGKLIIKHGRFGMFLGCDQYPKCKTIVNIPKSQEEKDAQAGIEKKAKEAGAGQPCPKCKEGKMKLRKSARGPFLGCDKYPKCRTVVKIE
;
A
#
# COMPACT_ATOMS: atom_id res chain seq x y z
N LYS A 1 8.34 -8.49 30.94
CA LYS A 1 8.01 -9.92 30.75
C LYS A 1 6.98 -9.96 29.64
N ASN A 2 7.36 -10.44 28.45
CA ASN A 2 6.42 -10.65 27.33
C ASN A 2 5.51 -11.81 27.70
N GLU A 3 4.27 -11.50 28.05
CA GLU A 3 3.21 -12.50 28.17
C GLU A 3 2.72 -12.83 26.76
N LEU A 4 3.43 -13.76 26.12
CA LEU A 4 2.86 -14.52 25.00
C LEU A 4 1.70 -15.33 25.57
N CYS A 5 0.47 -14.90 25.29
CA CYS A 5 -0.74 -15.61 25.70
C CYS A 5 -0.86 -16.95 24.94
N ILE A 6 -0.61 -18.06 25.64
CA ILE A 6 -0.78 -19.44 25.15
C ILE A 6 -2.20 -19.94 25.48
N ASN A 7 -3.24 -19.17 25.15
CA ASN A 7 -4.62 -19.63 25.35
C ASN A 7 -5.36 -19.72 24.01
N THR A 8 -5.66 -20.96 23.62
CA THR A 8 -6.28 -21.33 22.33
C THR A 8 -7.76 -20.95 22.23
N ASN A 9 -8.37 -20.39 23.28
CA ASN A 9 -9.74 -19.86 23.26
C ASN A 9 -9.77 -18.34 23.56
N CYS A 10 -8.93 -17.58 22.87
CA CYS A 10 -8.92 -16.12 22.94
C CYS A 10 -10.05 -15.54 22.04
N PRO A 11 -11.00 -14.77 22.59
CA PRO A 11 -12.19 -14.28 21.86
C PRO A 11 -11.87 -13.32 20.70
N GLU A 12 -10.64 -12.80 20.62
CA GLU A 12 -10.21 -11.89 19.55
C GLU A 12 -9.97 -12.58 18.20
N LYS A 13 -9.74 -13.91 18.17
CA LYS A 13 -9.52 -14.64 16.91
C LYS A 13 -10.75 -14.62 15.99
N LYS A 14 -11.94 -14.68 16.59
CA LYS A 14 -13.24 -14.65 15.88
C LYS A 14 -13.51 -13.33 15.15
N LYS A 15 -12.90 -12.22 15.57
CA LYS A 15 -13.08 -10.92 14.90
C LYS A 15 -12.24 -10.79 13.63
N LEU A 16 -11.02 -11.34 13.63
CA LEU A 16 -10.16 -11.31 12.43
C LEU A 16 -10.72 -12.18 11.29
N GLU A 17 -11.31 -13.33 11.61
CA GLU A 17 -11.84 -14.26 10.59
C GLU A 17 -13.04 -13.65 9.84
N ALA A 18 -13.99 -13.02 10.54
CA ALA A 18 -15.16 -12.38 9.93
C ALA A 18 -14.81 -11.13 9.08
N GLN A 19 -13.77 -10.39 9.46
CA GLN A 19 -13.31 -9.22 8.70
C GLN A 19 -12.58 -9.61 7.41
N GLN A 20 -12.00 -10.81 7.37
CA GLN A 20 -11.25 -11.33 6.22
C GLN A 20 -12.20 -11.83 5.11
N GLU A 21 -13.35 -12.41 5.50
CA GLU A 21 -14.41 -12.85 4.57
C GLU A 21 -15.05 -11.67 3.82
N GLN A 22 -15.27 -10.54 4.50
CA GLN A 22 -15.82 -9.33 3.87
C GLN A 22 -14.86 -8.66 2.88
N PHE A 23 -13.54 -8.76 3.10
CA PHE A 23 -12.53 -8.23 2.18
C PHE A 23 -12.37 -9.11 0.93
N ALA A 24 -12.49 -10.42 1.06
CA ALA A 24 -12.39 -11.38 -0.04
C ALA A 24 -13.49 -11.17 -1.09
N GLU A 25 -14.72 -10.96 -0.65
CA GLU A 25 -15.86 -10.75 -1.53
C GLU A 25 -15.80 -9.38 -2.26
N ALA A 26 -15.36 -8.33 -1.55
CA ALA A 26 -15.14 -7.00 -2.13
C ALA A 26 -13.96 -6.97 -3.12
N ALA A 27 -12.91 -7.77 -2.89
CA ALA A 27 -11.76 -7.89 -3.78
C ALA A 27 -12.07 -8.68 -5.07
N GLY A 28 -13.19 -9.40 -5.13
CA GLY A 28 -13.55 -10.25 -6.27
C GLY A 28 -12.87 -11.61 -6.27
N GLU A 29 -12.57 -12.15 -5.08
CA GLU A 29 -12.17 -13.54 -4.91
C GLU A 29 -13.26 -14.48 -5.49
N GLY A 30 -12.86 -15.56 -6.16
CA GLY A 30 -13.77 -16.52 -6.76
C GLY A 30 -14.23 -16.19 -8.19
N LYS A 31 -13.90 -15.01 -8.74
CA LYS A 31 -14.18 -14.67 -10.15
C LYS A 31 -13.42 -15.59 -11.11
N LYS A 32 -14.04 -15.93 -12.25
CA LYS A 32 -13.37 -16.71 -13.31
C LYS A 32 -12.20 -15.90 -13.88
N CYS A 33 -11.08 -16.58 -14.09
CA CYS A 33 -9.90 -15.98 -14.67
C CYS A 33 -10.16 -15.64 -16.16
N PRO A 34 -9.93 -14.40 -16.63
CA PRO A 34 -10.21 -14.00 -18.02
C PRO A 34 -9.27 -14.64 -19.05
N ASN A 35 -8.18 -15.29 -18.62
CA ASN A 35 -7.19 -15.87 -19.52
C ASN A 35 -7.38 -17.37 -19.74
N CYS A 36 -7.78 -18.11 -18.70
CA CYS A 36 -7.96 -19.55 -18.81
C CYS A 36 -9.42 -19.99 -18.69
N GLU A 37 -10.31 -19.15 -18.17
CA GLU A 37 -11.76 -19.33 -17.96
C GLU A 37 -12.17 -20.53 -17.06
N ALA A 38 -11.30 -21.52 -16.91
CA ALA A 38 -11.42 -22.71 -16.09
C ALA A 38 -10.96 -22.46 -14.65
N GLY A 39 -9.95 -21.61 -14.45
CA GLY A 39 -9.42 -21.27 -13.12
C GLY A 39 -10.18 -20.15 -12.43
N LYS A 40 -10.19 -20.16 -11.10
CA LYS A 40 -10.74 -19.09 -10.25
C LYS A 40 -9.60 -18.19 -9.77
N LEU A 41 -9.90 -16.90 -9.60
CA LEU A 41 -8.99 -15.95 -8.97
C LEU A 41 -9.09 -16.09 -7.45
N ILE A 42 -7.96 -16.26 -6.79
CA ILE A 42 -7.83 -16.39 -5.33
C ILE A 42 -6.84 -15.37 -4.79
N ILE A 43 -7.06 -14.89 -3.56
CA ILE A 43 -6.15 -13.93 -2.93
C ILE A 43 -4.86 -14.62 -2.51
N LYS A 44 -3.72 -14.08 -2.93
CA LYS A 44 -2.38 -14.52 -2.56
C LYS A 44 -1.58 -13.36 -1.99
N HIS A 45 -0.71 -13.63 -1.03
CA HIS A 45 0.22 -12.65 -0.47
C HIS A 45 1.56 -12.70 -1.20
N GLY A 46 2.02 -11.55 -1.69
CA GLY A 46 3.34 -11.38 -2.30
C GLY A 46 4.14 -10.28 -1.61
N ARG A 47 5.39 -10.10 -2.05
CA ARG A 47 6.30 -9.06 -1.51
C ARG A 47 5.74 -7.63 -1.61
N PHE A 48 4.90 -7.37 -2.60
CA PHE A 48 4.32 -6.05 -2.86
C PHE A 48 2.91 -5.88 -2.27
N GLY A 49 2.39 -6.88 -1.55
CA GLY A 49 1.05 -6.89 -0.99
C GLY A 49 0.19 -8.07 -1.48
N MET A 50 -1.10 -8.00 -1.18
CA MET A 50 -2.10 -8.98 -1.61
C MET A 50 -2.45 -8.79 -3.09
N PHE A 51 -2.62 -9.87 -3.81
CA PHE A 51 -3.00 -9.88 -5.23
C PHE A 51 -3.95 -11.04 -5.54
N LEU A 52 -4.74 -10.93 -6.60
CA LEU A 52 -5.54 -12.05 -7.10
C LEU A 52 -4.71 -12.85 -8.09
N GLY A 53 -4.42 -14.11 -7.77
CA GLY A 53 -3.76 -15.05 -8.65
C GLY A 53 -4.72 -16.12 -9.13
N CYS A 54 -4.52 -16.63 -10.35
CA CYS A 54 -5.23 -17.83 -10.77
C CYS A 54 -4.83 -19.05 -9.91
N ASP A 55 -5.82 -19.85 -9.52
CA ASP A 55 -5.63 -21.11 -8.81
C ASP A 55 -4.78 -22.12 -9.62
N GLN A 56 -4.91 -22.11 -10.95
CA GLN A 56 -4.25 -23.05 -11.86
C GLN A 56 -2.77 -22.72 -12.14
N TYR A 57 -2.09 -21.99 -11.26
CA TYR A 57 -0.65 -21.81 -11.35
C TYR A 57 0.07 -23.16 -11.17
N PRO A 58 1.08 -23.55 -11.98
CA PRO A 58 1.85 -22.74 -12.95
C PRO A 58 1.28 -22.70 -14.38
N LYS A 59 0.17 -23.41 -14.67
CA LYS A 59 -0.45 -23.48 -16.00
C LYS A 59 -1.02 -22.12 -16.44
N CYS A 60 -1.57 -21.35 -15.50
CA CYS A 60 -2.01 -19.98 -15.73
C CYS A 60 -1.31 -19.01 -14.77
N LYS A 61 -0.54 -18.06 -15.31
CA LYS A 61 0.21 -17.05 -14.56
C LYS A 61 -0.51 -15.69 -14.47
N THR A 62 -1.82 -15.68 -14.74
CA THR A 62 -2.62 -14.46 -14.68
C THR A 62 -2.66 -13.93 -13.25
N ILE A 63 -2.31 -12.65 -13.12
CA ILE A 63 -2.32 -11.88 -11.89
C ILE A 63 -3.21 -10.66 -12.12
N VAL A 64 -4.14 -10.43 -11.21
CA VAL A 64 -4.98 -9.24 -11.18
C VAL A 64 -4.67 -8.50 -9.89
N ASN A 65 -4.38 -7.21 -10.00
CA ASN A 65 -4.08 -6.39 -8.84
C ASN A 65 -5.40 -6.07 -8.12
N ILE A 66 -5.45 -6.33 -6.83
CA ILE A 66 -6.59 -5.94 -6.00
C ILE A 66 -6.51 -4.41 -5.84
N PRO A 67 -7.58 -3.65 -6.13
CA PRO A 67 -7.61 -2.25 -5.78
C PRO A 67 -7.49 -2.17 -4.25
N LYS A 68 -6.36 -1.64 -3.77
CA LYS A 68 -6.15 -1.44 -2.33
C LYS A 68 -7.36 -0.74 -1.72
N SER A 69 -7.82 -1.25 -0.59
CA SER A 69 -8.94 -0.69 0.18
C SER A 69 -8.74 0.82 0.34
N GLN A 70 -9.85 1.55 0.40
CA GLN A 70 -9.85 3.00 0.61
C GLN A 70 -8.89 3.36 1.76
N GLU A 71 -8.89 2.59 2.85
CA GLU A 71 -8.02 2.78 4.02
C GLU A 71 -6.50 2.86 3.71
N GLU A 72 -5.96 2.06 2.78
CA GLU A 72 -4.56 2.16 2.35
C GLU A 72 -4.32 3.35 1.41
N LYS A 73 -5.33 3.70 0.60
CA LYS A 73 -5.30 4.93 -0.20
C LYS A 73 -5.41 6.15 0.69
N ASP A 74 -6.15 6.12 1.78
CA ASP A 74 -6.33 7.22 2.73
C ASP A 74 -5.07 7.44 3.56
N ALA A 75 -4.34 6.38 3.93
CA ALA A 75 -3.03 6.51 4.56
C ALA A 75 -2.00 7.16 3.61
N GLN A 76 -1.98 6.75 2.34
CA GLN A 76 -1.07 7.35 1.34
C GLN A 76 -1.53 8.75 0.89
N ALA A 77 -2.84 8.94 0.70
CA ALA A 77 -3.45 10.22 0.33
C ALA A 77 -3.39 11.21 1.48
N GLY A 78 -3.46 10.78 2.74
CA GLY A 78 -3.23 11.62 3.91
C GLY A 78 -1.81 12.18 3.93
N ILE A 79 -0.82 11.35 3.56
CA ILE A 79 0.58 11.80 3.45
C ILE A 79 0.78 12.72 2.24
N GLU A 80 0.17 12.41 1.09
CA GLU A 80 0.24 13.27 -0.11
C GLU A 80 -0.50 14.61 0.09
N LYS A 81 -1.61 14.62 0.82
CA LYS A 81 -2.35 15.82 1.20
C LYS A 81 -1.52 16.70 2.13
N LYS A 82 -0.96 16.14 3.21
CA LYS A 82 -0.01 16.82 4.09
C LYS A 82 1.21 17.35 3.34
N ALA A 83 1.73 16.59 2.38
CA ALA A 83 2.84 17.03 1.56
C ALA A 83 2.49 18.24 0.70
N LYS A 84 1.28 18.27 0.12
CA LYS A 84 0.79 19.40 -0.68
C LYS A 84 0.59 20.65 0.18
N GLU A 85 0.06 20.49 1.40
CA GLU A 85 -0.06 21.55 2.40
C GLU A 85 1.31 22.07 2.85
N ALA A 86 2.29 21.19 2.99
CA ALA A 86 3.68 21.54 3.31
C ALA A 86 4.49 22.11 2.12
N GLY A 87 3.89 22.24 0.94
CA GLY A 87 4.52 22.86 -0.24
C GLY A 87 5.11 21.91 -1.27
N ALA A 88 4.65 20.65 -1.34
CA ALA A 88 4.98 19.77 -2.46
C ALA A 88 4.54 20.41 -3.79
N GLY A 89 5.47 20.55 -4.73
CA GLY A 89 5.28 21.24 -6.01
C GLY A 89 5.68 22.72 -6.01
N GLN A 90 5.91 23.34 -4.84
CA GLN A 90 6.42 24.72 -4.78
C GLN A 90 7.90 24.79 -5.19
N PRO A 91 8.35 25.96 -5.70
CA PRO A 91 9.75 26.17 -6.01
C PRO A 91 10.62 26.06 -4.75
N CYS A 92 11.79 25.44 -4.89
CA CYS A 92 12.75 25.25 -3.82
C CYS A 92 13.26 26.61 -3.32
N PRO A 93 13.25 26.88 -2.01
CA PRO A 93 13.67 28.18 -1.47
C PRO A 93 15.16 28.49 -1.68
N LYS A 94 16.01 27.48 -1.85
CA LYS A 94 17.47 27.69 -2.06
C LYS A 94 17.85 27.89 -3.53
N CYS A 95 17.36 27.04 -4.43
CA CYS A 95 17.77 27.10 -5.83
C CYS A 95 16.76 27.80 -6.74
N LYS A 96 15.52 28.06 -6.28
CA LYS A 96 14.39 28.71 -6.99
C LYS A 96 13.92 28.07 -8.30
N GLU A 97 14.75 27.23 -8.90
CA GLU A 97 14.49 26.56 -10.19
C GLU A 97 14.01 25.10 -10.03
N GLY A 98 14.25 24.49 -8.87
CA GLY A 98 13.88 23.10 -8.59
C GLY A 98 12.52 23.03 -7.90
N LYS A 99 11.74 21.97 -8.13
CA LYS A 99 10.46 21.76 -7.45
C LYS A 99 10.64 20.86 -6.23
N MET A 100 9.90 21.13 -5.15
CA MET A 100 9.89 20.29 -3.96
C MET A 100 9.04 19.04 -4.19
N LYS A 101 9.56 17.84 -3.89
CA LYS A 101 8.88 16.55 -4.06
C LYS A 101 8.83 15.77 -2.76
N LEU A 102 7.72 15.09 -2.50
CA LEU A 102 7.56 14.16 -1.38
C LEU A 102 8.46 12.93 -1.55
N ARG A 103 9.24 12.62 -0.52
CA ARG A 103 10.04 11.39 -0.41
C ARG A 103 9.77 10.73 0.94
N LYS A 104 9.85 9.39 0.96
CA LYS A 104 9.67 8.59 2.18
C LYS A 104 11.04 8.19 2.75
N SER A 105 11.24 8.36 4.05
CA SER A 105 12.42 7.86 4.78
C SER A 105 12.00 7.02 5.97
N ALA A 106 12.95 6.28 6.56
CA ALA A 106 12.73 5.56 7.82
C ALA A 106 12.30 6.49 8.99
N ARG A 107 12.68 7.77 8.96
CA ARG A 107 12.29 8.78 9.96
C ARG A 107 10.98 9.50 9.62
N GLY A 108 10.31 9.12 8.53
CA GLY A 108 9.08 9.75 8.06
C GLY A 108 9.20 10.41 6.68
N PRO A 109 8.08 10.92 6.14
CA PRO A 109 8.02 11.63 4.88
C PRO A 109 8.66 13.03 4.97
N PHE A 110 9.31 13.48 3.90
CA PHE A 110 9.93 14.80 3.80
C PHE A 110 9.84 15.35 2.38
N LEU A 111 9.96 16.67 2.23
CA LEU A 111 10.05 17.33 0.94
C LEU A 111 11.52 17.54 0.56
N GLY A 112 11.92 17.04 -0.60
CA GLY A 112 13.26 17.22 -1.15
C GLY A 112 13.22 17.90 -2.52
N CYS A 113 14.23 18.72 -2.82
CA CYS A 113 14.36 19.35 -4.13
C CYS A 113 14.61 18.31 -5.24
N ASP A 114 13.93 18.46 -6.38
CA ASP A 114 14.07 17.59 -7.55
C ASP A 114 15.49 17.61 -8.16
N LYS A 115 16.17 18.77 -8.12
CA LYS A 115 17.55 18.93 -8.60
C LYS A 115 18.63 18.26 -7.73
N TYR A 116 18.29 17.31 -6.85
CA TYR A 116 19.29 16.50 -6.16
C TYR A 116 20.13 15.73 -7.19
N PRO A 117 21.48 15.69 -7.11
CA PRO A 117 22.35 16.07 -5.98
C PRO A 117 22.84 17.53 -5.98
N LYS A 118 22.54 18.32 -7.02
CA LYS A 118 22.97 19.73 -7.15
C LYS A 118 22.35 20.64 -6.09
N CYS A 119 21.14 20.32 -5.65
CA CYS A 119 20.49 21.00 -4.52
C CYS A 119 20.04 19.97 -3.47
N ARG A 120 20.61 20.04 -2.26
CA ARG A 120 20.32 19.13 -1.12
C ARG A 120 19.31 19.70 -0.12
N THR A 121 18.50 20.66 -0.53
CA THR A 121 17.47 21.25 0.33
C THR A 121 16.41 20.21 0.69
N VAL A 122 16.16 20.08 1.99
CA VAL A 122 15.10 19.26 2.56
C VAL A 122 14.24 20.10 3.50
N VAL A 123 12.94 19.88 3.48
CA VAL A 123 11.96 20.48 4.38
C VAL A 123 11.18 19.34 5.02
N LYS A 124 11.03 19.36 6.34
CA LYS A 124 10.27 18.35 7.07
C LYS A 124 8.77 18.67 6.94
N ILE A 125 7.96 17.62 6.90
CA ILE A 125 6.50 17.71 6.92
C ILE A 125 6.09 17.39 8.36
N GLU A 126 5.42 18.32 9.03
CA GLU A 126 4.86 18.14 10.38
C GLU A 126 3.43 17.52 10.32
#